data_AF-A0A5J4RVF8-F1
#
_entry.id   AF-A0A5J4RVF8-F1
#
_cell.length_a   1.000
_cell.length_b   1.000
_cell.length_c   1.000
_cell.angle_alpha   90.00
_cell.angle_beta   90.00
_cell.angle_gamma   90.00
#
_symmetry.space_group_name_H-M   'P 1'
#
loop_
_entity.id
_entity.type
_entity.pdbx_description
1 polymer ?
#
loop_
_entity_poly.entity_id
_entity_poly.type
_entity_poly.pdbx_seq_one_letter_code
_entity_poly.pdbx_strand_id
1 'polypeptide(L)' 'MLKLQFTESDRLVFQYERYHHPHPHIQKKMEVLFLKSLDITLSNALICQISGVSPNT' A
#
# COMPACT_ATOMS: atom_id res chain seq x y z
N MET A 1 9.77 -8.87 -9.92
CA MET A 1 8.50 -8.26 -9.45
C MET A 1 7.74 -7.78 -10.68
N LEU A 2 6.47 -8.16 -10.84
CA LEU A 2 5.59 -7.55 -11.83
C LEU A 2 5.57 -6.04 -11.59
N LYS A 3 5.87 -5.25 -12.64
CA LYS A 3 5.66 -3.80 -12.62
C LYS A 3 4.15 -3.57 -12.76
N LEU A 4 3.44 -3.64 -11.63
CA LEU A 4 2.04 -3.23 -11.58
C LEU A 4 2.01 -1.72 -11.80
N GLN A 5 1.29 -1.27 -12.82
CA GLN A 5 1.00 0.15 -13.00
C GLN A 5 -0.26 0.45 -12.19
N PHE A 6 -0.18 1.45 -11.32
CA PHE A 6 -1.33 1.92 -10.56
C PHE A 6 -1.93 3.13 -11.25
N THR A 7 -3.25 3.14 -11.40
CA THR A 7 -3.99 4.31 -11.88
C THR A 7 -4.26 5.28 -10.74
N GLU A 8 -4.64 6.51 -11.07
CA GLU A 8 -5.11 7.49 -10.07
C GLU A 8 -6.34 6.98 -9.32
N SER A 9 -7.28 6.32 -10.01
CA SER A 9 -8.44 5.68 -9.39
C SER A 9 -8.05 4.62 -8.37
N ASP A 10 -7.02 3.80 -8.65
CA ASP A 10 -6.53 2.81 -7.69
C ASP A 10 -5.98 3.49 -6.43
N ARG A 11 -5.19 4.57 -6.61
CA ARG A 11 -4.62 5.35 -5.50
C ARG A 11 -5.73 5.94 -4.60
N LEU A 12 -6.81 6.44 -5.18
CA LEU A 12 -7.97 6.96 -4.44
C LEU A 12 -8.65 5.86 -3.62
N VAL A 13 -8.83 4.67 -4.20
CA VAL A 13 -9.38 3.51 -3.48
C VAL A 13 -8.48 3.11 -2.32
N PHE A 14 -7.17 2.96 -2.54
CA PHE A 14 -6.24 2.58 -1.47
C PHE A 14 -6.19 3.64 -0.36
N GLN A 15 -6.23 4.92 -0.72
CA GLN A 15 -6.24 6.03 0.23
C GLN A 15 -7.47 6.01 1.14
N TYR A 16 -8.64 5.66 0.60
CA TYR A 16 -9.86 5.53 1.38
C TYR A 16 -9.86 4.25 2.23
N GLU A 17 -9.62 3.10 1.60
CA GLU A 17 -9.74 1.78 2.23
C GLU A 17 -8.71 1.54 3.33
N ARG A 18 -7.51 2.17 3.29
CA ARG A 18 -6.51 2.04 4.36
C ARG A 18 -6.99 2.52 5.74
N TYR A 19 -8.11 3.25 5.79
CA TYR A 19 -8.73 3.69 7.04
C TYR A 19 -10.13 3.11 7.28
N HIS A 20 -10.85 2.75 6.21
CA HIS A 20 -12.27 2.42 6.30
C HIS A 20 -12.60 0.95 6.05
N HIS A 21 -11.64 0.15 5.58
CA HIS A 21 -11.91 -1.26 5.32
C HIS A 21 -12.30 -2.00 6.61
N PRO A 22 -13.33 -2.85 6.64
CA PRO A 22 -13.83 -3.48 7.87
C PRO A 22 -12.80 -4.37 8.58
N HIS A 23 -11.84 -4.93 7.85
CA HIS A 23 -10.84 -5.83 8.38
C HIS A 23 -9.46 -5.15 8.55
N PRO A 24 -8.88 -5.07 9.77
CA PRO A 24 -7.61 -4.37 10.03
C PRO A 24 -6.42 -4.88 9.19
N HIS A 25 -6.34 -6.19 8.96
CA HIS A 25 -5.29 -6.75 8.11
C HIS A 25 -5.36 -6.25 6.66
N ILE A 26 -6.56 -6.02 6.12
CA ILE A 26 -6.72 -5.50 4.76
C ILE A 26 -6.45 -4.00 4.74
N GLN A 27 -6.79 -3.24 5.78
CA GLN A 27 -6.37 -1.84 5.92
C GLN A 27 -4.85 -1.69 5.76
N LYS A 28 -4.07 -2.56 6.42
CA LYS A 28 -2.60 -2.60 6.27
C LYS A 28 -2.16 -2.94 4.84
N LYS A 29 -2.84 -3.88 4.16
CA LYS A 29 -2.56 -4.17 2.75
C LYS A 29 -2.83 -2.97 1.86
N MET A 30 -3.92 -2.23 2.11
CA MET A 30 -4.28 -1.02 1.36
C MET A 30 -3.26 0.10 1.61
N GLU A 31 -2.72 0.23 2.82
CA GLU A 31 -1.61 1.14 3.09
C GLU A 31 -0.36 0.77 2.27
N VAL A 32 0.02 -0.50 2.23
CA VAL A 32 1.15 -0.97 1.42
C VAL A 32 0.93 -0.68 -0.07
N LEU A 33 -0.28 -0.93 -0.58
CA LEU A 33 -0.63 -0.63 -1.97
C LEU A 33 -0.62 0.87 -2.25
N PHE A 34 -1.15 1.69 -1.33
CA PHE A 34 -1.09 3.14 -1.44
C PHE A 34 0.35 3.63 -1.54
N LEU A 35 1.24 3.20 -0.64
CA LEU A 35 2.65 3.57 -0.66
C LEU A 35 3.37 3.12 -1.93
N LYS A 36 3.06 1.93 -2.47
CA LYS A 36 3.58 1.44 -3.75
C LYS A 36 3.03 2.19 -4.96
N SER A 37 1.86 2.79 -4.83
CA SER A 37 1.19 3.53 -5.91
C SER A 37 1.67 4.97 -6.07
N LEU A 38 2.44 5.51 -5.12
CA LEU A 38 2.95 6.88 -5.20
C LEU A 38 3.99 7.01 -6.31
N ASP A 39 4.05 8.19 -6.94
CA ASP A 39 5.02 8.50 -8.00
C ASP A 39 6.44 8.76 -7.45
N ILE A 40 6.78 8.16 -6.30
CA ILE A 40 8.08 8.23 -5.64
C ILE A 40 8.65 6.83 -5.44
N THR A 41 9.96 6.69 -5.59
CA THR A 41 10.63 5.41 -5.40
C THR A 41 10.83 5.14 -3.91
N LEU A 42 9.97 4.30 -3.33
CA LEU A 42 10.14 3.78 -1.98
C LEU A 42 10.75 2.38 -2.01
N SER A 43 11.72 2.10 -1.14
CA SER A 43 12.24 0.74 -0.96
C SER A 43 11.22 -0.12 -0.22
N ASN A 44 11.18 -1.42 -0.50
CA ASN A 44 10.30 -2.35 0.22
C ASN A 44 10.57 -2.34 1.74
N ALA A 45 11.83 -2.17 2.15
CA ALA A 45 12.19 -2.06 3.56
C ALA A 45 11.56 -0.84 4.23
N LEU A 46 11.59 0.32 3.56
CA LEU A 46 10.98 1.54 4.06
C LEU A 46 9.44 1.43 4.11
N ILE A 47 8.83 0.80 3.11
CA ILE A 47 7.39 0.53 3.11
C ILE A 47 7.03 -0.36 4.32
N CYS A 48 7.79 -1.44 4.55
CA CYS A 48 7.58 -2.33 5.70
C CYS A 48 7.70 -1.58 7.04
N GLN A 49 8.67 -0.69 7.16
CA GLN A 49 8.88 0.14 8.35
C GLN A 49 7.71 1.10 8.58
N ILE A 50 7.22 1.78 7.54
CA ILE A 50 6.11 2.73 7.63
C ILE A 50 4.81 2.01 8.00
N SER A 51 4.48 0.93 7.30
CA SER A 51 3.19 0.23 7.48
C SER A 51 3.20 -0.83 8.59
N GLY A 52 4.34 -1.05 9.25
CA GLY A 52 4.50 -2.05 10.32
C GLY A 52 4.16 -3.47 9.87
N VAL A 53 4.60 -3.86 8.67
CA VAL A 53 4.41 -5.22 8.10
C VAL A 53 5.74 -5.92 7.90
N SER A 54 5.72 -7.25 7.83
CA SER A 54 6.91 -8.03 7.48
C SER A 54 7.13 -8.04 5.96
N PRO A 55 8.37 -8.14 5.46
CA PRO A 55 8.67 -8.21 4.03
C PRO A 55 8.08 -9.43 3.30
N ASN A 56 7.70 -10.47 4.04
CA ASN A 56 7.21 -11.74 3.52
C ASN A 56 5.68 -11.79 3.38
N THR A 57 5.00 -10.65 3.57
CA THR A 57 3.55 -10.52 3.50
C THR A 57 3.09 -10.16 2.09
#